data_AF-A0A950D3L2-F1
#
_entry.id   AF-A0A950D3L2-F1
#
_cell.length_a   1.000
_cell.length_b   1.000
_cell.length_c   1.000
_cell.angle_alpha   90.00
_cell.angle_beta   90.00
_cell.angle_gamma   90.00
#
_symmetry.space_group_name_H-M   'P 1'
#
loop_
_entity.id
_entity.type
_entity.pdbx_description
1 polymer ?
#
loop_
_entity_poly.entity_id
_entity_poly.type
_entity_poly.pdbx_seq_one_letter_code
_entity_poly.pdbx_strand_id
1 'polypeptide(L)'
;MARASPRTLNLDPNRRAIEQSWTLVGARRGRIWYARRVYHHRGSVTSVRFDGLAVLRREEVRGDVLGFFHTHPDGPPRPSARDVRTMRAWCSSFGKPLLCVIASPEGLAGFRFDGGEGKSSGGLPLATIEVFPRGVVIGVEADGG
;
A
#
# COMPACT_ATOMS: atom_id res chain seq x y z
N MET A 1 -32.96 -2.14 -4.15
CA MET A 1 -31.67 -1.48 -3.85
C MET A 1 -30.57 -2.24 -4.58
N ALA A 2 -30.03 -1.69 -5.67
CA ALA A 2 -28.95 -2.34 -6.42
C ALA A 2 -27.61 -2.09 -5.71
N ARG A 3 -26.90 -3.16 -5.34
CA ARG A 3 -25.51 -3.07 -4.88
C ARG A 3 -24.66 -2.60 -6.07
N ALA A 4 -23.97 -1.48 -5.93
CA ALA A 4 -22.97 -1.07 -6.90
C ALA A 4 -21.85 -2.11 -6.90
N SER A 5 -21.64 -2.80 -8.03
CA SER A 5 -20.48 -3.69 -8.21
C SER A 5 -19.18 -2.88 -8.04
N PRO A 6 -18.21 -3.37 -7.27
CA PRO A 6 -16.89 -2.74 -7.21
C PRO A 6 -16.30 -2.72 -8.62
N ARG A 7 -16.05 -1.52 -9.15
CA ARG A 7 -15.37 -1.35 -10.44
C ARG A 7 -13.94 -1.83 -10.26
N THR A 8 -13.65 -2.97 -10.89
CA THR A 8 -12.30 -3.52 -11.04
C THR A 8 -11.35 -2.42 -11.49
N LEU A 9 -10.20 -2.30 -10.82
CA LEU A 9 -9.09 -1.49 -11.30
C LEU A 9 -8.85 -1.88 -12.77
N ASN A 10 -9.03 -0.93 -13.68
CA ASN A 10 -8.84 -1.15 -15.11
C ASN A 10 -7.33 -1.31 -15.36
N LEU A 11 -6.83 -2.51 -15.09
CA LEU A 11 -5.49 -2.94 -15.46
C LEU A 11 -5.54 -3.11 -16.98
N ASP A 12 -4.92 -2.16 -17.69
CA ASP A 12 -4.81 -2.20 -19.15
C ASP A 12 -4.19 -3.56 -19.58
N PRO A 13 -4.94 -4.39 -20.34
CA PRO A 13 -4.53 -5.76 -20.66
C PRO A 13 -3.33 -5.82 -21.63
N ASN A 14 -2.98 -4.70 -22.27
CA ASN A 14 -1.79 -4.55 -23.14
C ASN A 14 -0.55 -4.08 -22.37
N ARG A 15 -0.63 -3.85 -21.06
CA ARG A 15 0.44 -3.30 -20.21
C ARG A 15 1.24 -4.38 -19.47
N ARG A 16 1.41 -5.54 -20.10
CA ARG A 16 1.95 -6.76 -19.49
C ARG A 16 3.38 -6.57 -18.97
N ALA A 17 3.60 -7.11 -17.75
CA ALA A 17 4.86 -7.36 -17.05
C ALA A 17 5.46 -6.29 -16.12
N ILE A 18 5.01 -5.02 -16.06
CA ILE A 18 5.67 -4.02 -15.17
C ILE A 18 4.81 -3.67 -13.96
N GLU A 19 5.33 -3.99 -12.77
CA GLU A 19 4.81 -3.53 -11.49
C GLU A 19 4.81 -1.99 -11.40
N GLN A 20 3.68 -1.43 -10.98
CA GLN A 20 3.49 0.01 -10.75
C GLN A 20 3.41 0.27 -9.25
N SER A 21 3.94 1.41 -8.78
CA SER A 21 3.73 1.83 -7.40
C SER A 21 3.40 3.32 -7.24
N TRP A 22 2.83 3.63 -6.08
CA TRP A 22 2.46 4.96 -5.63
C TRP A 22 2.77 5.09 -4.14
N THR A 23 3.15 6.28 -3.72
CA THR A 23 3.14 6.65 -2.30
C THR A 23 1.70 6.83 -1.84
N LEU A 24 1.37 6.32 -0.66
CA LEU A 24 0.11 6.61 0.02
C LEU A 24 0.33 7.75 1.01
N VAL A 25 -0.53 8.76 0.94
CA VAL A 25 -0.52 9.89 1.87
C VAL A 25 -1.90 10.13 2.46
N GLY A 26 -1.96 10.59 3.71
CA GLY A 26 -3.22 10.86 4.39
C GLY A 26 -3.11 10.69 5.89
N ALA A 27 -4.16 10.13 6.51
CA ALA A 27 -4.21 9.94 7.95
C ALA A 27 -4.77 8.56 8.33
N ARG A 28 -4.28 8.04 9.46
CA ARG A 28 -4.91 6.94 10.20
C ARG A 28 -5.68 7.52 11.39
N ARG A 29 -6.94 7.12 11.57
CA ARG A 29 -7.78 7.49 12.72
C ARG A 29 -8.32 6.23 13.37
N GLY A 30 -7.71 5.87 14.51
CA GLY A 30 -7.94 4.56 15.13
C GLY A 30 -7.63 3.43 14.15
N ARG A 31 -8.67 2.70 13.76
CA ARG A 31 -8.57 1.52 12.86
C ARG A 31 -8.77 1.85 11.39
N ILE A 32 -9.08 3.10 11.06
CA ILE A 32 -9.41 3.53 9.71
C ILE A 32 -8.21 4.22 9.10
N TRP A 33 -7.82 3.77 7.92
CA TRP A 33 -6.82 4.37 7.06
C TRP A 33 -7.53 5.16 5.97
N TYR A 34 -7.29 6.46 5.89
CA TYR A 34 -7.75 7.31 4.80
C TYR A 34 -6.53 7.78 4.01
N ALA A 35 -6.35 7.25 2.80
CA ALA A 35 -5.18 7.51 1.99
C ALA A 35 -5.55 7.99 0.58
N ARG A 36 -4.59 8.64 -0.06
CA ARG A 36 -4.60 8.98 -1.49
C ARG A 36 -3.30 8.52 -2.13
N ARG A 37 -3.41 7.89 -3.29
CA ARG A 37 -2.25 7.57 -4.15
C ARG A 37 -1.68 8.85 -4.72
N VAL A 38 -0.40 9.10 -4.46
CA VAL A 38 0.39 10.21 -5.00
C VAL A 38 1.72 9.69 -5.52
N TYR A 39 2.39 10.48 -6.38
CA TYR A 39 3.69 10.14 -7.00
C TYR A 39 3.72 8.75 -7.63
N HIS A 40 3.31 8.67 -8.89
CA HIS A 40 3.32 7.42 -9.64
C HIS A 40 4.75 7.08 -10.08
N HIS A 41 5.27 5.96 -9.59
CA HIS A 41 6.56 5.41 -9.99
C HIS A 41 6.31 4.20 -10.91
N ARG A 42 6.90 4.21 -12.11
CA ARG A 42 6.94 3.04 -12.98
C ARG A 42 8.14 2.17 -12.58
N GLY A 43 7.88 0.91 -12.23
CA GLY A 43 8.94 -0.05 -11.96
C GLY A 43 9.56 -0.64 -13.24
N SER A 44 10.34 -1.68 -13.02
CA SER A 44 10.78 -2.70 -13.99
C SER A 44 10.08 -4.02 -13.65
N VAL A 45 10.20 -5.03 -14.52
CA VAL A 45 9.47 -6.32 -14.45
C VAL A 45 9.56 -7.03 -13.08
N THR A 46 10.54 -6.69 -12.24
CA THR A 46 10.74 -7.31 -10.92
C THR A 46 11.09 -6.32 -9.80
N SER A 47 10.98 -5.00 -10.02
CA SER A 47 11.23 -4.01 -8.95
C SER A 47 10.64 -2.66 -9.26
N VAL A 48 9.98 -2.04 -8.27
CA VAL A 48 9.69 -0.62 -8.33
C VAL A 48 10.80 0.17 -7.66
N ARG A 49 11.40 1.10 -8.42
CA ARG A 49 12.29 2.11 -7.84
C ARG A 49 11.43 3.20 -7.24
N PHE A 50 11.36 3.18 -5.92
CA PHE A 50 10.73 4.21 -5.14
C PHE A 50 11.71 5.38 -4.95
N ASP A 51 11.25 6.62 -5.09
CA ASP A 51 12.07 7.79 -4.71
C ASP A 51 12.03 7.94 -3.18
N GLY A 52 12.86 7.14 -2.50
CA GLY A 52 12.94 7.12 -1.05
C GLY A 52 13.30 8.49 -0.46
N LEU A 53 14.08 9.30 -1.17
CA LEU A 53 14.47 10.63 -0.71
C LEU A 53 13.29 11.59 -0.74
N ALA A 54 12.49 11.59 -1.82
CA ALA A 54 11.31 12.45 -1.91
C ALA A 54 10.28 12.10 -0.84
N VAL A 55 10.13 10.82 -0.50
CA VAL A 55 9.18 10.38 0.52
C VAL A 55 9.68 10.62 1.93
N LEU A 56 10.96 10.41 2.20
CA LEU A 56 11.55 10.80 3.48
C LEU A 56 11.39 12.31 3.71
N ARG A 57 11.76 13.14 2.75
CA ARG A 57 11.58 14.60 2.83
C ARG A 57 10.12 14.99 3.04
N ARG A 58 9.20 14.32 2.36
CA ARG A 58 7.77 14.58 2.55
C ARG A 58 7.35 14.25 3.97
N GLU A 59 7.76 13.09 4.47
CA GLU A 59 7.43 12.67 5.83
C GLU A 59 8.01 13.64 6.86
N GLU A 60 9.25 14.09 6.70
CA GLU A 60 9.87 15.11 7.57
C GLU A 60 9.09 16.43 7.58
N VAL A 61 8.59 16.86 6.42
CA VAL A 61 7.90 18.16 6.27
C VAL A 61 6.42 18.08 6.67
N ARG A 62 5.74 16.97 6.41
CA ARG A 62 4.27 16.86 6.50
C ARG A 62 3.76 15.79 7.46
N GLY A 63 4.57 14.78 7.80
CA GLY A 63 4.17 13.66 8.65
C GLY A 63 3.01 12.80 8.08
N ASP A 64 2.69 12.94 6.78
CA ASP A 64 1.46 12.41 6.19
C ASP A 64 1.67 11.18 5.31
N VAL A 65 2.87 10.58 5.26
CA VAL A 65 3.12 9.35 4.52
C VAL A 65 2.47 8.19 5.26
N LEU A 66 1.60 7.44 4.57
CA LEU A 66 0.95 6.26 5.13
C LEU A 66 1.56 4.94 4.64
N GLY A 67 2.42 4.95 3.62
CA GLY A 67 3.05 3.74 3.08
C GLY A 67 3.02 3.76 1.55
N PHE A 68 2.80 2.60 0.92
CA PHE A 68 2.74 2.51 -0.54
C PHE A 68 1.66 1.57 -1.06
N PHE A 69 1.26 1.83 -2.30
CA PHE A 69 0.39 0.98 -3.10
C PHE A 69 1.21 0.44 -4.27
N HIS A 70 1.11 -0.84 -4.60
CA HIS A 70 1.69 -1.39 -5.82
C HIS A 70 0.87 -2.50 -6.47
N THR A 71 1.27 -2.94 -7.67
CA THR A 71 0.55 -3.96 -8.44
C THR A 71 1.36 -5.23 -8.66
N HIS A 72 0.86 -6.41 -8.32
CA HIS A 72 1.46 -7.67 -8.77
C HIS A 72 0.80 -8.12 -10.08
N PRO A 73 1.47 -7.97 -11.25
CA PRO A 73 0.85 -8.34 -12.52
C PRO A 73 0.60 -9.85 -12.64
N ASP A 74 1.50 -10.66 -12.07
CA ASP A 74 1.51 -12.13 -12.26
C ASP A 74 1.52 -12.91 -10.92
N GLY A 75 1.04 -12.30 -9.82
CA GLY A 75 1.10 -12.93 -8.50
C GLY A 75 -0.03 -12.53 -7.55
N PRO A 76 -0.12 -13.21 -6.39
CA PRO A 76 -1.16 -12.94 -5.40
C PRO A 76 -0.94 -11.56 -4.77
N PRO A 77 -1.99 -10.93 -4.21
CA PRO A 77 -1.90 -9.64 -3.54
C PRO A 77 -1.33 -9.84 -2.12
N ARG A 78 -0.09 -10.33 -2.03
CA ARG A 78 0.62 -10.63 -0.77
C ARG A 78 1.99 -9.97 -0.78
N PRO A 79 2.48 -9.39 0.33
CA PRO A 79 3.78 -8.75 0.37
C PRO A 79 4.90 -9.75 0.05
N SER A 80 5.78 -9.39 -0.87
CA SER A 80 7.02 -10.10 -1.10
C SER A 80 8.01 -9.86 0.05
N ALA A 81 9.08 -10.67 0.13
CA ALA A 81 10.15 -10.43 1.10
C ALA A 81 10.78 -9.02 0.95
N ARG A 82 10.77 -8.44 -0.27
CA ARG A 82 11.25 -7.08 -0.50
C ARG A 82 10.28 -6.04 0.08
N ASP A 83 8.99 -6.24 -0.10
CA ASP A 83 7.96 -5.32 0.43
C ASP A 83 8.02 -5.29 1.95
N VAL A 84 8.14 -6.46 2.58
CA VAL A 84 8.31 -6.57 4.04
C VAL A 84 9.53 -5.82 4.53
N ARG A 85 10.71 -5.99 3.88
CA ARG A 85 11.92 -5.25 4.26
C ARG A 85 11.75 -3.73 4.10
N THR A 86 11.15 -3.30 2.99
CA THR A 86 10.94 -1.87 2.68
C THR A 86 10.00 -1.24 3.70
N MET A 87 8.85 -1.86 3.94
CA MET A 87 7.85 -1.37 4.90
C MET A 87 8.42 -1.30 6.32
N ARG A 88 9.20 -2.31 6.76
CA ARG A 88 9.84 -2.28 8.08
C ARG A 88 10.87 -1.17 8.21
N ALA A 89 11.71 -0.99 7.19
CA ALA A 89 12.69 0.09 7.19
C ALA A 89 12.01 1.46 7.31
N TRP A 90 10.88 1.66 6.63
CA TRP A 90 10.11 2.90 6.74
C TRP A 90 9.38 3.03 8.05
N CYS A 91 8.75 1.98 8.57
CA CYS A 91 8.11 2.01 9.90
C CYS A 91 9.12 2.41 10.98
N SER A 92 10.34 1.87 10.91
CA SER A 92 11.43 2.24 11.82
C SER A 92 11.87 3.69 11.62
N SER A 93 12.06 4.12 10.37
CA SER A 93 12.53 5.48 10.07
C SER A 93 11.49 6.56 10.41
N PHE A 94 10.21 6.27 10.18
CA PHE A 94 9.10 7.21 10.39
C PHE A 94 8.50 7.10 11.80
N GLY A 95 8.91 6.10 12.59
CA GLY A 95 8.43 5.90 13.96
C GLY A 95 6.92 5.62 14.06
N LYS A 96 6.29 5.09 13.01
CA LYS A 96 4.83 4.88 12.96
C LYS A 96 4.43 3.65 12.14
N PRO A 97 3.23 3.09 12.40
CA PRO A 97 2.67 2.06 11.54
C PRO A 97 2.41 2.56 10.13
N LEU A 98 2.60 1.69 9.14
CA LEU A 98 2.39 1.99 7.73
C LEU A 98 1.52 0.94 7.04
N LEU A 99 0.92 1.33 5.93
CA LEU A 99 -0.01 0.57 5.10
C LEU A 99 0.64 0.22 3.76
N CYS A 100 0.67 -1.08 3.45
CA CYS A 100 1.01 -1.60 2.13
C CYS A 100 -0.28 -2.06 1.45
N VAL A 101 -0.56 -1.59 0.24
CA VAL A 101 -1.73 -2.00 -0.55
C VAL A 101 -1.28 -2.64 -1.84
N ILE A 102 -1.77 -3.84 -2.12
CA ILE A 102 -1.35 -4.63 -3.28
C ILE A 102 -2.57 -4.97 -4.12
N ALA A 103 -2.55 -4.55 -5.37
CA ALA A 103 -3.55 -4.94 -6.37
C ALA A 103 -2.97 -6.01 -7.31
N SER A 104 -3.74 -7.03 -7.62
CA SER A 104 -3.36 -8.05 -8.59
C SER A 104 -4.60 -8.55 -9.36
N PRO A 105 -4.43 -9.43 -10.38
CA PRO A 105 -5.57 -10.06 -11.04
C PRO A 105 -6.49 -10.83 -10.09
N GLU A 106 -5.98 -11.31 -8.95
CA GLU A 106 -6.75 -12.04 -7.94
C GLU A 106 -7.53 -11.12 -7.00
N GLY A 107 -7.21 -9.82 -6.94
CA GLY A 107 -7.94 -8.86 -6.13
C GLY A 107 -7.06 -7.77 -5.51
N LEU A 108 -7.54 -7.22 -4.40
CA LEU A 108 -6.90 -6.13 -3.66
C LEU A 108 -6.74 -6.54 -2.20
N ALA A 109 -5.55 -6.32 -1.63
CA ALA A 109 -5.28 -6.56 -0.23
C ALA A 109 -4.50 -5.41 0.41
N GLY A 110 -4.76 -5.17 1.70
CA GLY A 110 -4.07 -4.18 2.51
C GLY A 110 -3.39 -4.86 3.70
N PHE A 111 -2.19 -4.41 4.05
CA PHE A 111 -1.40 -4.94 5.15
C PHE A 111 -0.85 -3.80 6.00
N ARG A 112 -1.10 -3.86 7.31
CA ARG A 112 -0.49 -2.99 8.31
C ARG A 112 0.88 -3.54 8.70
N PHE A 113 1.87 -2.67 8.73
CA PHE A 113 3.19 -2.92 9.28
C PHE A 113 3.39 -2.01 10.49
N ASP A 114 3.88 -2.57 11.58
CA ASP A 114 4.17 -1.83 12.81
C ASP A 114 5.69 -1.71 12.98
N GLY A 115 6.17 -0.58 13.52
CA GLY A 115 7.58 -0.37 13.85
C GLY A 115 7.90 -0.99 15.20
N GLY A 116 8.81 -1.96 15.25
CA GLY A 116 9.28 -2.57 16.49
C GLY A 116 10.11 -3.83 16.25
N GLU A 117 11.17 -4.01 17.02
CA GLU A 117 11.91 -5.27 17.07
C GLU A 117 11.03 -6.32 17.76
N GLY A 118 10.70 -7.41 17.06
CA GLY A 118 10.12 -8.58 17.74
C GLY A 118 9.03 -9.36 17.04
N LYS A 119 8.49 -8.94 15.89
CA LYS A 119 7.52 -9.79 15.16
C LYS A 119 7.86 -9.91 13.68
N SER A 120 8.25 -11.13 13.31
CA SER A 120 8.50 -11.56 11.94
C SER A 120 7.21 -11.73 11.12
N SER A 121 6.19 -10.89 11.32
CA SER A 121 4.95 -10.98 10.54
C SER A 121 5.15 -10.34 9.15
N GLY A 122 4.59 -10.97 8.12
CA GLY A 122 4.58 -10.46 6.74
C GLY A 122 3.63 -9.27 6.54
N GLY A 123 3.39 -8.48 7.59
CA GLY A 123 2.27 -7.54 7.68
C GLY A 123 1.01 -8.19 8.25
N LEU A 124 0.21 -7.41 8.98
CA LEU A 124 -1.10 -7.80 9.48
C LEU A 124 -2.16 -7.45 8.43
N PRO A 125 -2.94 -8.42 7.91
CA PRO A 125 -3.95 -8.13 6.91
C PRO A 125 -5.05 -7.22 7.50
N LEU A 126 -5.49 -6.25 6.71
CA LEU A 126 -6.68 -5.46 7.02
C LEU A 126 -7.95 -6.29 6.83
N ALA A 127 -9.00 -5.97 7.58
CA ALA A 127 -10.31 -6.61 7.43
C ALA A 127 -10.99 -6.19 6.12
N THR A 128 -10.81 -4.93 5.71
CA THR A 128 -11.27 -4.46 4.40
C THR A 128 -10.31 -3.42 3.82
N ILE A 129 -10.26 -3.37 2.50
CA ILE A 129 -9.53 -2.38 1.72
C ILE A 129 -10.33 -2.06 0.46
N GLU A 130 -10.55 -0.78 0.19
CA GLU A 130 -11.27 -0.32 -0.99
C GLU A 130 -10.54 0.83 -1.67
N VAL A 131 -10.57 0.83 -3.00
CA VAL A 131 -10.01 1.91 -3.83
C VAL A 131 -11.15 2.58 -4.56
N PHE A 132 -11.24 3.90 -4.40
CA PHE A 132 -12.24 4.75 -5.00
C PHE A 132 -11.67 5.55 -6.19
N PRO A 133 -12.55 6.14 -7.02
CA PRO A 133 -12.12 7.08 -8.06
C PRO A 133 -11.16 8.15 -7.52
N ARG A 134 -10.30 8.66 -8.43
CA ARG A 134 -9.25 9.65 -8.10
C ARG A 134 -8.17 9.14 -7.12
N GLY A 135 -8.10 7.82 -6.92
CA GLY A 135 -7.02 7.17 -6.18
C GLY A 135 -7.13 7.30 -4.67
N VAL A 136 -8.34 7.52 -4.15
CA VAL A 136 -8.62 7.43 -2.72
C VAL A 136 -8.63 5.96 -2.31
N VAL A 137 -8.06 5.66 -1.15
CA VAL A 137 -7.97 4.32 -0.58
C VAL A 137 -8.48 4.37 0.86
N ILE A 138 -9.40 3.49 1.20
CA ILE A 138 -9.93 3.32 2.55
C ILE A 138 -9.61 1.93 3.03
N GLY A 139 -8.88 1.82 4.15
CA GLY A 139 -8.57 0.55 4.79
C GLY A 139 -9.14 0.50 6.20
N VAL A 140 -9.59 -0.67 6.65
CA VAL A 140 -10.05 -0.87 8.03
C VAL A 140 -9.37 -2.11 8.62
N GLU A 141 -8.78 -1.95 9.79
CA GLU A 141 -8.15 -3.04 10.55
C GLU A 141 -9.21 -3.97 11.15
N ALA A 142 -8.84 -5.23 11.37
CA ALA A 142 -9.69 -6.19 12.09
C ALA A 142 -9.90 -5.77 13.55
N ASP A 143 -10.97 -6.28 14.17
CA ASP A 143 -11.19 -6.15 15.61
C ASP A 143 -10.03 -6.84 16.38
N GLY A 144 -9.43 -6.14 17.35
CA GLY A 144 -8.46 -6.73 18.30
C GLY A 144 -6.97 -6.69 17.91
N GLY A 145 -6.55 -5.81 16.99
CA GLY A 145 -5.15 -5.64 16.59
C GLY A 145 -4.38 -4.53 17.29
#